data_AF-A0A4Y9ZHW6-F1
#
_entry.id   AF-A0A4Y9ZHW6-F1
#
_cell.length_a   1.000
_cell.length_b   1.000
_cell.length_c   1.000
_cell.angle_alpha   90.00
_cell.angle_beta   90.00
_cell.angle_gamma   90.00
#
_symmetry.space_group_name_H-M   'P 1'
#
loop_
_entity.id
_entity.type
_entity.pdbx_description
1 polymer ?
#
loop_
_entity_poly.entity_id
_entity_poly.type
_entity_poly.pdbx_seq_one_letter_code
_entity_poly.pdbx_strand_id
1 'polypeptide(L)'
;MSDTLVREAVKGSEKIVSFAGTSQYGLQGLGTSACGLAALNFARVVFAKAQEGIRGEELLRAILTKETAEEIVAICSAWSDNLHLEVDDICRIPLFDKTLKHRGTKYGRPDLAQFHRLLGDLKAIRGPVVLVITRPPEIIACLKIPTANNNDVFVIFDSHPRPEYPKGAGFIVNASVDTAAARLVKLLPVIDFPDRDLQWQAQLLANYSGHVFVPSGLVLNASGMTRIVMESSLALLSTRSQIAELTFQHSNLVSENKRLEEEMEQMENRHRQERERLLRSASRPTASISSSRVPEPVAGSSSFGHPSASNPSSRPTHSHPSSSRAATTSDGDVDFAARLQSDFVQAEEQTNKKVLEQQRRYDEERARLETQRLELAGSVAPVPGPSTTARPSVSNSSSRPTHHHPSSSRAPTSSDDDFGVATRLHAEWVQAEEQTYQRVLRAAAALRRGARAPRGAAARA
;
A
#
# COMPACT_ATOMS: atom_id res chain seq x y z
N MET A 1 -30.28 -34.36 4.77
CA MET A 1 -30.54 -33.08 4.07
C MET A 1 -29.61 -32.85 2.88
N SER A 2 -28.36 -33.31 2.92
CA SER A 2 -27.36 -33.10 1.84
C SER A 2 -27.71 -33.79 0.51
N ASP A 3 -28.22 -35.02 0.52
CA ASP A 3 -28.43 -35.80 -0.73
C ASP A 3 -29.44 -35.18 -1.70
N THR A 4 -30.54 -34.64 -1.18
CA THR A 4 -31.56 -33.99 -2.02
C THR A 4 -31.03 -32.70 -2.62
N LEU A 5 -30.29 -31.90 -1.84
CA LEU A 5 -29.69 -30.64 -2.30
C LEU A 5 -28.66 -30.86 -3.40
N VAL A 6 -27.79 -31.86 -3.23
CA VAL A 6 -26.78 -32.23 -4.23
C VAL A 6 -27.45 -32.66 -5.53
N ARG A 7 -28.46 -33.52 -5.46
CA ARG A 7 -29.21 -33.98 -6.64
C ARG A 7 -29.93 -32.84 -7.36
N GLU A 8 -30.54 -31.93 -6.63
CA GLU A 8 -31.23 -30.77 -7.22
C GLU A 8 -30.25 -29.76 -7.84
N ALA A 9 -29.10 -29.56 -7.22
CA ALA A 9 -28.05 -28.69 -7.75
C ALA A 9 -27.48 -29.25 -9.06
N VAL A 10 -27.22 -30.57 -9.12
CA VAL A 10 -26.76 -31.24 -10.35
C VAL A 10 -27.84 -31.18 -11.46
N LYS A 11 -29.12 -31.11 -11.09
CA LYS A 11 -30.25 -31.01 -12.04
C LYS A 11 -30.46 -29.61 -12.64
N GLY A 12 -29.67 -28.61 -12.28
CA GLY A 12 -29.74 -27.28 -12.92
C GLY A 12 -30.26 -26.15 -12.04
N SER A 13 -30.69 -26.42 -10.80
CA SER A 13 -31.18 -25.36 -9.91
C SER A 13 -30.04 -24.73 -9.11
N GLU A 14 -29.98 -23.39 -9.05
CA GLU A 14 -29.09 -22.71 -8.09
C GLU A 14 -29.51 -23.10 -6.67
N LYS A 15 -28.53 -23.46 -5.83
CA LYS A 15 -28.76 -23.76 -4.42
C LYS A 15 -27.78 -22.99 -3.56
N ILE A 16 -28.29 -22.41 -2.48
CA ILE A 16 -27.49 -21.69 -1.49
C ILE A 16 -27.54 -22.49 -0.19
N VAL A 17 -26.36 -22.83 0.31
CA VAL A 17 -26.18 -23.46 1.63
C VAL A 17 -25.40 -22.50 2.50
N SER A 18 -25.85 -22.27 3.73
CA SER A 18 -25.15 -21.41 4.69
C SER A 18 -25.34 -21.95 6.10
N PHE A 19 -24.33 -21.74 6.94
CA PHE A 19 -24.32 -22.18 8.33
C PHE A 19 -24.11 -20.97 9.23
N ALA A 20 -24.88 -20.86 10.31
CA ALA A 20 -24.72 -19.74 11.23
C ALA A 20 -23.34 -19.79 11.92
N GLY A 21 -22.71 -18.63 12.09
CA GLY A 21 -21.41 -18.49 12.76
C GLY A 21 -20.20 -18.74 11.85
N THR A 22 -20.40 -19.04 10.56
CA THR A 22 -19.30 -19.30 9.62
C THR A 22 -18.94 -18.09 8.76
N SER A 23 -19.19 -16.86 9.21
CA SER A 23 -18.72 -15.66 8.48
C SER A 23 -17.27 -15.36 8.82
N GLN A 24 -16.55 -14.67 7.93
CA GLN A 24 -15.17 -14.22 8.21
C GLN A 24 -15.05 -13.29 9.43
N TYR A 25 -16.13 -12.61 9.82
CA TYR A 25 -16.15 -11.68 10.96
C TYR A 25 -16.28 -12.39 12.32
N GLY A 26 -16.29 -13.73 12.32
CA GLY A 26 -16.47 -14.55 13.52
C GLY A 26 -17.87 -14.42 14.13
N LEU A 27 -18.05 -15.04 15.32
CA LEU A 27 -19.32 -15.02 16.07
C LEU A 27 -19.69 -13.63 16.61
N GLN A 28 -18.71 -12.76 16.83
CA GLN A 28 -18.92 -11.42 17.38
C GLN A 28 -19.08 -10.33 16.31
N GLY A 29 -18.88 -10.64 15.03
CA GLY A 29 -19.03 -9.67 13.94
C GLY A 29 -18.00 -8.52 13.95
N LEU A 30 -16.97 -8.63 14.80
CA LEU A 30 -15.90 -7.65 15.00
C LEU A 30 -14.60 -8.04 14.28
N GLY A 31 -14.60 -9.15 13.54
CA GLY A 31 -13.40 -9.64 12.86
C GLY A 31 -12.90 -8.69 11.78
N THR A 32 -11.62 -8.82 11.48
CA THR A 32 -10.93 -8.03 10.46
C THR A 32 -11.17 -8.60 9.06
N SER A 33 -10.78 -7.89 7.99
CA SER A 33 -11.00 -8.30 6.59
C SER A 33 -10.19 -9.56 6.22
N ALA A 34 -10.64 -10.74 6.65
CA ALA A 34 -10.00 -12.04 6.42
C ALA A 34 -10.53 -12.82 5.19
N CYS A 35 -11.24 -12.15 4.27
CA CYS A 35 -11.85 -12.78 3.09
C CYS A 35 -10.83 -13.54 2.23
N GLY A 36 -9.63 -12.98 2.01
CA GLY A 36 -8.55 -13.63 1.28
C GLY A 36 -8.08 -14.93 1.94
N LEU A 37 -7.95 -14.93 3.28
CA LEU A 37 -7.58 -16.12 4.06
C LEU A 37 -8.66 -17.19 3.96
N ALA A 38 -9.93 -16.81 4.10
CA ALA A 38 -11.07 -17.71 3.96
C ALA A 38 -11.10 -18.36 2.57
N ALA A 39 -10.92 -17.56 1.51
CA ALA A 39 -10.95 -18.02 0.11
C ALA A 39 -9.80 -18.99 -0.21
N LEU A 40 -8.57 -18.71 0.24
CA LEU A 40 -7.43 -19.62 0.03
C LEU A 40 -7.51 -20.87 0.92
N ASN A 41 -8.02 -20.75 2.15
CA ASN A 41 -8.24 -21.91 3.00
C ASN A 41 -9.37 -22.80 2.46
N PHE A 42 -10.41 -22.22 1.84
CA PHE A 42 -11.39 -22.98 1.07
C PHE A 42 -10.72 -23.81 -0.03
N ALA A 43 -9.82 -23.21 -0.82
CA ALA A 43 -9.08 -23.95 -1.84
C ALA A 43 -8.29 -25.11 -1.25
N ARG A 44 -7.57 -24.87 -0.14
CA ARG A 44 -6.76 -25.87 0.56
C ARG A 44 -7.61 -27.04 1.06
N VAL A 45 -8.69 -26.76 1.78
CA VAL A 45 -9.58 -27.77 2.38
C VAL A 45 -10.22 -28.63 1.29
N VAL A 46 -10.72 -28.00 0.22
CA VAL A 46 -11.33 -28.74 -0.90
C VAL A 46 -10.31 -29.64 -1.60
N PHE A 47 -9.11 -29.14 -1.86
CA PHE A 47 -8.08 -29.94 -2.53
C PHE A 47 -7.57 -31.08 -1.66
N ALA A 48 -7.48 -30.90 -0.34
CA ALA A 48 -7.16 -31.98 0.57
C ALA A 48 -8.17 -33.13 0.46
N LYS A 49 -9.48 -32.83 0.52
CA LYS A 49 -10.55 -33.83 0.33
C LYS A 49 -10.48 -34.50 -1.06
N ALA A 50 -10.18 -33.73 -2.10
CA ALA A 50 -10.02 -34.29 -3.45
C ALA A 50 -8.80 -35.22 -3.57
N GLN A 51 -7.71 -34.91 -2.87
CA GLN A 51 -6.48 -35.71 -2.83
C GLN A 51 -6.65 -37.01 -2.03
N GLU A 52 -7.59 -37.07 -1.10
CA GLU A 52 -8.02 -38.30 -0.42
C GLU A 52 -8.79 -39.27 -1.34
N GLY A 53 -9.06 -38.86 -2.59
CA GLY A 53 -9.73 -39.68 -3.60
C GLY A 53 -11.21 -39.36 -3.77
N ILE A 54 -11.77 -38.43 -2.97
CA ILE A 54 -13.17 -38.01 -3.05
C ILE A 54 -13.39 -37.19 -4.34
N ARG A 55 -14.40 -37.53 -5.15
CA ARG A 55 -14.64 -36.90 -6.47
C ARG A 55 -16.12 -36.64 -6.75
N GLY A 56 -16.39 -35.77 -7.73
CA GLY A 56 -17.74 -35.53 -8.26
C GLY A 56 -18.75 -35.12 -7.20
N GLU A 57 -19.91 -35.79 -7.19
CA GLU A 57 -20.99 -35.52 -6.23
C GLU A 57 -20.62 -35.80 -4.78
N GLU A 58 -19.72 -36.76 -4.54
CA GLU A 58 -19.22 -37.08 -3.20
C GLU A 58 -18.38 -35.93 -2.66
N LEU A 59 -17.53 -35.33 -3.50
CA LEU A 59 -16.74 -34.15 -3.15
C LEU A 59 -17.66 -32.96 -2.87
N LEU A 60 -18.67 -32.74 -3.72
CA LEU A 60 -19.66 -31.70 -3.49
C LEU A 60 -20.38 -31.89 -2.14
N ARG A 61 -20.78 -33.12 -1.81
CA ARG A 61 -21.42 -33.45 -0.53
C ARG A 61 -20.50 -33.18 0.66
N ALA A 62 -19.23 -33.56 0.55
CA ALA A 62 -18.23 -33.35 1.60
C ALA A 62 -17.93 -31.86 1.84
N ILE A 63 -18.04 -31.02 0.81
CA ILE A 63 -17.82 -29.58 0.92
C ILE A 63 -19.01 -28.86 1.55
N LEU A 64 -20.24 -29.30 1.25
CA LEU A 64 -21.48 -28.66 1.70
C LEU A 64 -21.89 -29.07 3.12
N THR A 65 -20.95 -29.38 3.99
CA THR A 65 -21.21 -29.70 5.40
C THR A 65 -20.82 -28.55 6.31
N LYS A 66 -21.43 -28.52 7.50
CA LYS A 66 -21.15 -27.50 8.50
C LYS A 66 -19.71 -27.59 8.98
N GLU A 67 -19.22 -28.81 9.17
CA GLU A 67 -17.86 -29.10 9.65
C GLU A 67 -16.81 -28.55 8.68
N THR A 68 -17.02 -28.75 7.38
CA THR A 68 -16.13 -28.18 6.34
C THR A 68 -16.20 -26.65 6.35
N ALA A 69 -17.38 -26.06 6.50
CA ALA A 69 -17.52 -24.61 6.59
C ALA A 69 -16.78 -24.01 7.80
N GLU A 70 -16.89 -24.65 8.97
CA GLU A 70 -16.15 -24.27 10.18
C GLU A 70 -14.65 -24.41 9.99
N GLU A 71 -14.18 -25.50 9.37
CA GLU A 71 -12.75 -25.71 9.05
C GLU A 71 -12.19 -24.60 8.13
N ILE A 72 -12.98 -24.18 7.13
CA ILE A 72 -12.59 -23.13 6.18
C ILE A 72 -12.41 -21.78 6.90
N VAL A 73 -13.31 -21.42 7.81
CA VAL A 73 -13.26 -20.12 8.47
C VAL A 73 -12.47 -20.10 9.77
N ALA A 74 -12.10 -21.26 10.32
CA ALA A 74 -11.31 -21.34 11.56
C ALA A 74 -10.03 -20.48 11.49
N ILE A 75 -9.36 -20.44 10.34
CA ILE A 75 -8.16 -19.62 10.13
C ILE A 75 -8.42 -18.11 10.30
N CYS A 76 -9.62 -17.64 10.00
CA CYS A 76 -9.99 -16.23 10.13
C CYS A 76 -10.04 -15.79 11.59
N SER A 77 -10.44 -16.70 12.50
CA SER A 77 -10.48 -16.41 13.93
C SER A 77 -9.09 -16.27 14.57
N ALA A 78 -8.06 -16.85 13.93
CA ALA A 78 -6.67 -16.74 14.37
C ALA A 78 -5.97 -15.47 13.82
N TRP A 79 -6.60 -14.77 12.88
CA TRP A 79 -6.08 -13.54 12.31
C TRP A 79 -6.58 -12.35 13.14
N SER A 80 -5.67 -11.69 13.86
CA SER A 80 -5.99 -10.60 14.77
C SER A 80 -5.71 -9.20 14.21
N ASP A 81 -5.07 -9.12 13.03
CA ASP A 81 -4.64 -7.85 12.46
C ASP A 81 -5.72 -7.26 11.52
N ASN A 82 -5.83 -5.94 11.49
CA ASN A 82 -6.76 -5.20 10.63
C ASN A 82 -6.26 -5.06 9.19
N LEU A 83 -5.01 -5.43 8.92
CA LEU A 83 -4.42 -5.30 7.59
C LEU A 83 -5.20 -6.13 6.56
N HIS A 84 -5.56 -5.46 5.45
CA HIS A 84 -6.08 -6.13 4.27
C HIS A 84 -4.96 -6.96 3.65
N LEU A 85 -5.18 -8.27 3.55
CA LEU A 85 -4.21 -9.18 2.97
C LEU A 85 -4.53 -9.43 1.49
N GLU A 86 -3.60 -9.04 0.62
CA GLU A 86 -3.66 -9.34 -0.80
C GLU A 86 -3.45 -10.84 -1.04
N VAL A 87 -4.18 -11.40 -2.01
CA VAL A 87 -4.10 -12.85 -2.34
C VAL A 87 -2.69 -13.27 -2.73
N ASP A 88 -1.94 -12.39 -3.40
CA ASP A 88 -0.55 -12.62 -3.79
C ASP A 88 0.38 -12.79 -2.58
N ASP A 89 0.12 -12.11 -1.48
CA ASP A 89 0.92 -12.23 -0.26
C ASP A 89 0.51 -13.47 0.53
N ILE A 90 -0.80 -13.73 0.66
CA ILE A 90 -1.29 -14.91 1.36
C ILE A 90 -0.81 -16.20 0.70
N CYS A 91 -0.81 -16.27 -0.65
CA CYS A 91 -0.40 -17.49 -1.34
C CYS A 91 1.09 -17.85 -1.15
N ARG A 92 1.92 -16.90 -0.74
CA ARG A 92 3.35 -17.10 -0.43
C ARG A 92 3.59 -17.69 0.96
N ILE A 93 2.58 -17.68 1.83
CA ILE A 93 2.69 -18.32 3.15
C ILE A 93 2.93 -19.81 2.93
N PRO A 94 3.89 -20.46 3.63
CA PRO A 94 4.24 -21.86 3.37
C PRO A 94 3.06 -22.83 3.41
N LEU A 95 2.05 -22.56 4.25
CA LEU A 95 0.82 -23.34 4.29
C LEU A 95 0.12 -23.39 2.93
N PHE A 96 0.02 -22.27 2.22
CA PHE A 96 -0.65 -22.19 0.92
C PHE A 96 0.29 -22.52 -0.23
N ASP A 97 1.54 -22.04 -0.20
CA ASP A 97 2.56 -22.30 -1.23
C ASP A 97 2.79 -23.81 -1.44
N LYS A 98 2.81 -24.60 -0.36
CA LYS A 98 3.02 -26.05 -0.46
C LYS A 98 1.78 -26.82 -0.88
N THR A 99 0.59 -26.30 -0.60
CA THR A 99 -0.67 -27.06 -0.77
C THR A 99 -1.42 -26.68 -2.03
N LEU A 100 -1.22 -25.46 -2.51
CA LEU A 100 -1.86 -24.89 -3.68
C LEU A 100 -0.82 -24.62 -4.75
N LYS A 101 -1.09 -25.07 -5.97
CA LYS A 101 -0.29 -24.71 -7.14
C LYS A 101 -0.98 -23.61 -7.93
N HIS A 102 -0.42 -22.41 -7.88
CA HIS A 102 -0.86 -21.30 -8.71
C HIS A 102 -0.56 -21.58 -10.19
N ARG A 103 -1.58 -21.49 -11.05
CA ARG A 103 -1.48 -21.69 -12.50
C ARG A 103 -1.34 -20.39 -13.28
N GLY A 104 -1.84 -19.30 -12.74
CA GLY A 104 -1.76 -17.98 -13.34
C GLY A 104 -2.89 -17.08 -12.89
N THR A 105 -2.68 -15.79 -13.13
CA THR A 105 -3.63 -14.73 -12.80
C THR A 105 -4.31 -14.22 -14.06
N LYS A 106 -5.61 -13.99 -13.98
CA LYS A 106 -6.43 -13.39 -15.03
C LYS A 106 -6.96 -12.05 -14.52
N TYR A 107 -6.99 -11.03 -15.39
CA TYR A 107 -7.52 -9.72 -15.05
C TYR A 107 -8.66 -9.39 -16.00
N GLY A 108 -9.68 -8.68 -15.51
CA GLY A 108 -10.81 -8.31 -16.34
C GLY A 108 -11.79 -7.40 -15.64
N ARG A 109 -12.82 -6.97 -16.38
CA ARG A 109 -13.98 -6.27 -15.81
C ARG A 109 -15.00 -7.29 -15.30
N PRO A 110 -15.70 -7.04 -14.19
CA PRO A 110 -16.64 -8.00 -13.61
C PRO A 110 -17.98 -7.98 -14.35
N ASP A 111 -17.93 -8.29 -15.64
CA ASP A 111 -19.09 -8.41 -16.52
C ASP A 111 -19.39 -9.88 -16.86
N LEU A 112 -20.60 -10.13 -17.35
CA LEU A 112 -21.08 -11.48 -17.64
C LEU A 112 -20.21 -12.19 -18.69
N ALA A 113 -19.78 -11.47 -19.74
CA ALA A 113 -19.02 -12.05 -20.83
C ALA A 113 -17.60 -12.42 -20.38
N GLN A 114 -16.98 -11.60 -19.54
CA GLN A 114 -15.67 -11.87 -18.94
C GLN A 114 -15.73 -13.07 -18.00
N PHE A 115 -16.71 -13.13 -17.10
CA PHE A 115 -16.84 -14.29 -16.22
C PHE A 115 -17.19 -15.57 -16.98
N HIS A 116 -17.99 -15.50 -18.04
CA HIS A 116 -18.26 -16.65 -18.90
C HIS A 116 -16.97 -17.17 -19.57
N ARG A 117 -16.14 -16.28 -20.12
CA ARG A 117 -14.82 -16.66 -20.67
C ARG A 117 -13.90 -17.25 -19.61
N LEU A 118 -13.81 -16.61 -18.45
CA LEU A 118 -12.96 -17.05 -17.35
C LEU A 118 -13.34 -18.45 -16.85
N LEU A 119 -14.63 -18.70 -16.61
CA LEU A 119 -15.12 -20.02 -16.21
C LEU A 119 -14.99 -21.05 -17.33
N GLY A 120 -15.11 -20.64 -18.60
CA GLY A 120 -14.79 -21.45 -19.76
C GLY A 120 -13.34 -21.93 -19.78
N ASP A 121 -12.38 -21.04 -19.51
CA ASP A 121 -10.96 -21.40 -19.37
C ASP A 121 -10.75 -22.44 -18.27
N LEU A 122 -11.48 -22.35 -17.14
CA LEU A 122 -11.38 -23.35 -16.06
C LEU A 122 -11.85 -24.73 -16.49
N LYS A 123 -12.83 -24.84 -17.41
CA LYS A 123 -13.29 -26.14 -17.93
C LYS A 123 -12.17 -26.90 -18.63
N ALA A 124 -11.26 -26.20 -19.31
CA ALA A 124 -10.13 -26.81 -20.02
C ALA A 124 -9.11 -27.48 -19.08
N ILE A 125 -9.07 -27.10 -17.79
CA ILE A 125 -8.16 -27.66 -16.81
C ILE A 125 -8.74 -28.97 -16.26
N ARG A 126 -7.97 -30.06 -16.30
CA ARG A 126 -8.38 -31.36 -15.76
C ARG A 126 -8.39 -31.35 -14.23
N GLY A 127 -9.43 -31.93 -13.63
CA GLY A 127 -9.56 -32.05 -12.18
C GLY A 127 -10.23 -30.85 -11.50
N PRO A 128 -10.30 -30.83 -10.16
CA PRO A 128 -10.84 -29.72 -9.40
C PRO A 128 -9.93 -28.50 -9.51
N VAL A 129 -10.53 -27.32 -9.65
CA VAL A 129 -9.84 -26.04 -9.82
C VAL A 129 -10.54 -24.99 -9.00
N VAL A 130 -9.80 -24.16 -8.30
CA VAL A 130 -10.35 -23.03 -7.55
C VAL A 130 -9.84 -21.74 -8.15
N LEU A 131 -10.76 -20.85 -8.47
CA LEU A 131 -10.51 -19.49 -8.88
C LEU A 131 -10.78 -18.58 -7.69
N VAL A 132 -9.77 -17.89 -7.16
CA VAL A 132 -9.94 -16.86 -6.15
C VAL A 132 -10.06 -15.51 -6.87
N ILE A 133 -11.19 -14.84 -6.72
CA ILE A 133 -11.48 -13.57 -7.38
C ILE A 133 -11.38 -12.47 -6.34
N THR A 134 -10.46 -11.53 -6.57
CA THR A 134 -10.31 -10.32 -5.77
C THR A 134 -10.87 -9.14 -6.55
N ARG A 135 -11.78 -8.43 -5.91
CA ARG A 135 -12.23 -7.10 -6.32
C ARG A 135 -12.50 -6.30 -5.07
N PRO A 136 -11.56 -5.46 -4.60
CA PRO A 136 -11.65 -4.82 -3.30
C PRO A 136 -13.01 -4.13 -3.07
N PRO A 137 -13.64 -4.33 -1.91
CA PRO A 137 -13.17 -5.10 -0.74
C PRO A 137 -13.49 -6.61 -0.79
N GLU A 138 -14.09 -7.10 -1.88
CA GLU A 138 -14.66 -8.44 -1.98
C GLU A 138 -13.62 -9.45 -2.48
N ILE A 139 -13.41 -10.52 -1.70
CA ILE A 139 -12.64 -11.70 -2.14
C ILE A 139 -13.52 -12.93 -1.98
N ILE A 140 -13.74 -13.66 -3.08
CA ILE A 140 -14.56 -14.88 -3.12
C ILE A 140 -13.81 -16.00 -3.85
N ALA A 141 -14.19 -17.26 -3.59
CA ALA A 141 -13.61 -18.41 -4.27
C ALA A 141 -14.67 -19.12 -5.11
N CYS A 142 -14.33 -19.52 -6.33
CA CYS A 142 -15.17 -20.31 -7.22
C CYS A 142 -14.46 -21.63 -7.53
N LEU A 143 -15.00 -22.72 -7.02
CA LEU A 143 -14.54 -24.08 -7.29
C LEU A 143 -15.27 -24.65 -8.50
N LYS A 144 -14.52 -25.25 -9.42
CA LYS A 144 -15.03 -26.17 -10.43
C LYS A 144 -14.82 -27.62 -9.98
N ILE A 145 -15.89 -28.41 -9.96
CA ILE A 145 -15.86 -29.86 -9.69
C ILE A 145 -16.22 -30.62 -10.97
N PRO A 146 -15.29 -31.38 -11.56
CA PRO A 146 -15.63 -32.28 -12.66
C PRO A 146 -16.54 -33.40 -12.20
N THR A 147 -17.60 -33.66 -12.98
CA THR A 147 -18.52 -34.79 -12.76
C THR A 147 -18.41 -35.80 -13.91
N ALA A 148 -18.90 -37.03 -13.70
CA ALA A 148 -18.79 -38.12 -14.66
C ALA A 148 -19.46 -37.83 -16.02
N ASN A 149 -20.50 -36.99 -16.03
CA ASN A 149 -21.30 -36.69 -17.22
C ASN A 149 -20.79 -35.45 -18.00
N ASN A 150 -19.55 -35.02 -17.74
CA ASN A 150 -18.97 -33.79 -18.31
C ASN A 150 -19.75 -32.50 -17.99
N ASN A 151 -20.62 -32.57 -16.98
CA ASN A 151 -21.38 -31.46 -16.44
C ASN A 151 -20.66 -30.93 -15.20
N ASP A 152 -19.65 -30.10 -15.42
CA ASP A 152 -18.92 -29.46 -14.33
C ASP A 152 -19.89 -28.67 -13.42
N VAL A 153 -19.77 -28.89 -12.11
CA VAL A 153 -20.51 -28.12 -11.10
C VAL A 153 -19.61 -27.03 -10.56
N PHE A 154 -20.16 -25.84 -10.37
CA PHE A 154 -19.45 -24.69 -9.83
C PHE A 154 -19.97 -24.37 -8.42
N VAL A 155 -19.06 -24.22 -7.46
CA VAL A 155 -19.39 -23.82 -6.08
C VAL A 155 -18.71 -22.50 -5.80
N ILE A 156 -19.49 -21.45 -5.58
CA ILE A 156 -18.98 -20.15 -5.14
C ILE A 156 -19.04 -20.14 -3.61
N PHE A 157 -17.88 -20.02 -2.99
CA PHE A 157 -17.73 -19.76 -1.58
C PHE A 157 -17.55 -18.26 -1.36
N ASP A 158 -18.44 -17.69 -0.56
CA ASP A 158 -18.45 -16.28 -0.19
C ASP A 158 -18.51 -16.16 1.32
N SER A 159 -17.43 -15.67 1.91
CA SER A 159 -17.26 -15.54 3.36
C SER A 159 -17.98 -14.33 3.94
N HIS A 160 -18.50 -13.43 3.10
CA HIS A 160 -19.25 -12.26 3.53
C HIS A 160 -20.70 -12.63 3.87
N PRO A 161 -21.27 -12.08 4.95
CA PRO A 161 -22.69 -12.18 5.18
C PRO A 161 -23.44 -11.37 4.12
N ARG A 162 -24.45 -11.98 3.49
CA ARG A 162 -25.31 -11.32 2.49
C ARG A 162 -26.79 -11.43 2.87
N PRO A 163 -27.70 -10.65 2.28
CA PRO A 163 -29.12 -10.75 2.57
C PRO A 163 -29.69 -12.17 2.41
N GLU A 164 -29.18 -12.95 1.47
CA GLU A 164 -29.60 -14.36 1.27
C GLU A 164 -29.02 -15.33 2.33
N TYR A 165 -27.93 -14.96 3.00
CA TYR A 165 -27.26 -15.75 4.04
C TYR A 165 -26.67 -14.83 5.12
N PRO A 166 -27.52 -14.18 5.93
CA PRO A 166 -27.08 -13.07 6.79
C PRO A 166 -26.27 -13.52 8.01
N LYS A 167 -26.26 -14.82 8.34
CA LYS A 167 -25.68 -15.36 9.58
C LYS A 167 -24.36 -16.11 9.37
N GLY A 168 -23.82 -16.19 8.16
CA GLY A 168 -22.62 -16.96 7.88
C GLY A 168 -22.13 -16.83 6.44
N ALA A 169 -21.16 -17.66 6.07
CA ALA A 169 -20.70 -17.78 4.69
C ALA A 169 -21.73 -18.49 3.81
N GLY A 170 -21.75 -18.15 2.53
CA GLY A 170 -22.58 -18.78 1.51
C GLY A 170 -21.79 -19.76 0.64
N PHE A 171 -22.32 -20.96 0.47
CA PHE A 171 -21.93 -21.90 -0.57
C PHE A 171 -23.02 -21.90 -1.65
N ILE A 172 -22.73 -21.29 -2.79
CA ILE A 172 -23.67 -21.14 -3.89
C ILE A 172 -23.31 -22.13 -4.99
N VAL A 173 -24.14 -23.15 -5.16
CA VAL A 173 -23.94 -24.23 -6.11
C VAL A 173 -24.67 -23.89 -7.42
N ASN A 174 -23.92 -23.96 -8.51
CA ASN A 174 -24.36 -23.65 -9.87
C ASN A 174 -24.06 -24.85 -10.77
N ALA A 175 -25.02 -25.24 -11.61
CA ALA A 175 -24.90 -26.40 -12.48
C ALA A 175 -24.21 -26.09 -13.82
N SER A 176 -24.02 -24.81 -14.15
CA SER A 176 -23.50 -24.37 -15.44
C SER A 176 -22.61 -23.15 -15.32
N VAL A 177 -21.83 -22.89 -16.37
CA VAL A 177 -21.04 -21.66 -16.51
C VAL A 177 -21.93 -20.43 -16.53
N ASP A 178 -23.08 -20.48 -17.22
CA ASP A 178 -24.00 -19.35 -17.33
C ASP A 178 -24.54 -18.90 -15.97
N THR A 179 -25.01 -19.88 -15.17
CA THR A 179 -25.57 -19.62 -13.83
C THR A 179 -24.49 -19.10 -12.88
N ALA A 180 -23.30 -19.72 -12.90
CA ALA A 180 -22.15 -19.26 -12.11
C ALA A 180 -21.68 -17.85 -12.51
N ALA A 181 -21.56 -17.55 -13.81
CA ALA A 181 -21.15 -16.24 -14.30
C ALA A 181 -22.16 -15.15 -13.92
N ALA A 182 -23.46 -15.42 -14.12
CA ALA A 182 -24.53 -14.51 -13.69
C ALA A 182 -24.49 -14.25 -12.17
N ARG A 183 -24.19 -15.30 -11.39
CA ARG A 183 -24.04 -15.15 -9.94
C ARG A 183 -22.82 -14.32 -9.56
N LEU A 184 -21.68 -14.50 -10.22
CA LEU A 184 -20.48 -13.71 -9.99
C LEU A 184 -20.71 -12.21 -10.28
N VAL A 185 -21.42 -11.86 -11.35
CA VAL A 185 -21.80 -10.47 -11.63
C VAL A 185 -22.64 -9.87 -10.50
N LYS A 186 -23.58 -10.65 -9.94
CA LYS A 186 -24.41 -10.20 -8.82
C LYS A 186 -23.60 -9.95 -7.55
N LEU A 187 -22.62 -10.81 -7.27
CA LEU A 187 -21.76 -10.70 -6.08
C LEU A 187 -20.71 -9.60 -6.22
N LEU A 188 -20.22 -9.36 -7.44
CA LEU A 188 -19.16 -8.41 -7.77
C LEU A 188 -19.67 -7.33 -8.74
N PRO A 189 -20.66 -6.50 -8.36
CA PRO A 189 -21.31 -5.57 -9.28
C PRO A 189 -20.37 -4.44 -9.71
N VAL A 190 -20.28 -4.13 -11.00
CA VAL A 190 -19.55 -2.95 -11.50
C VAL A 190 -20.01 -1.70 -10.74
N ILE A 191 -19.06 -0.97 -10.16
CA ILE A 191 -19.32 0.30 -9.49
C ILE A 191 -18.87 1.38 -10.46
N ASP A 192 -19.84 2.07 -11.04
CA ASP A 192 -19.56 3.25 -11.86
C ASP A 192 -19.27 4.42 -10.92
N PHE A 193 -18.04 4.93 -10.99
CA PHE A 193 -17.66 6.14 -10.26
C PHE A 193 -18.00 7.35 -11.13
N PRO A 194 -18.88 8.26 -10.68
CA PRO A 194 -19.28 9.42 -11.46
C PRO A 194 -18.19 10.49 -11.57
N ASP A 195 -17.16 10.42 -10.72
CA ASP A 195 -16.15 11.46 -10.60
C ASP A 195 -14.99 11.26 -11.60
N ARG A 196 -14.74 12.27 -12.43
CA ARG A 196 -13.74 12.22 -13.51
C ARG A 196 -12.31 12.38 -13.00
N ASP A 197 -12.14 13.00 -11.83
CA ASP A 197 -10.81 13.29 -11.29
C ASP A 197 -10.18 12.07 -10.61
N LEU A 198 -11.01 11.09 -10.22
CA LEU A 198 -10.58 9.81 -9.63
C LEU A 198 -10.57 8.66 -10.65
N GLN A 199 -10.67 8.96 -11.94
CA GLN A 199 -10.94 7.96 -12.98
C GLN A 199 -9.90 6.84 -13.02
N TRP A 200 -8.62 7.13 -12.76
CA TRP A 200 -7.58 6.09 -12.78
C TRP A 200 -7.60 5.19 -11.54
N GLN A 201 -7.88 5.73 -10.34
CA GLN A 201 -8.06 4.94 -9.11
C GLN A 201 -9.34 4.10 -9.18
N ALA A 202 -10.41 4.72 -9.67
CA ALA A 202 -11.67 4.04 -9.96
C ALA A 202 -11.48 2.91 -10.98
N GLN A 203 -10.61 3.09 -11.98
CA GLN A 203 -10.34 2.08 -13.01
C GLN A 203 -9.54 0.89 -12.47
N LEU A 204 -8.67 1.08 -11.48
CA LEU A 204 -8.01 -0.03 -10.77
C LEU A 204 -9.03 -0.84 -9.94
N LEU A 205 -9.95 -0.16 -9.26
CA LEU A 205 -11.03 -0.80 -8.48
C LEU A 205 -12.18 -1.37 -9.34
N ALA A 206 -12.29 -0.92 -10.58
CA ALA A 206 -13.31 -1.39 -11.52
C ALA A 206 -13.00 -2.79 -12.07
N ASN A 207 -11.75 -3.23 -12.02
CA ASN A 207 -11.32 -4.54 -12.48
C ASN A 207 -11.29 -5.56 -11.34
N TYR A 208 -11.34 -6.83 -11.68
CA TYR A 208 -11.02 -7.93 -10.78
C TYR A 208 -9.67 -8.55 -11.16
N SER A 209 -9.02 -9.19 -10.19
CA SER A 209 -7.97 -10.19 -10.42
C SER A 209 -8.52 -11.58 -10.06
N GLY A 210 -8.16 -12.59 -10.84
CA GLY A 210 -8.62 -13.96 -10.70
C GLY A 210 -7.42 -14.91 -10.67
N HIS A 211 -7.10 -15.43 -9.50
CA HIS A 211 -5.97 -16.33 -9.28
C HIS A 211 -6.45 -17.78 -9.41
N VAL A 212 -5.87 -18.53 -10.36
CA VAL A 212 -6.26 -19.91 -10.63
C VAL A 212 -5.36 -20.87 -9.88
N PHE A 213 -5.93 -21.67 -8.99
CA PHE A 213 -5.23 -22.68 -8.21
C PHE A 213 -5.68 -24.09 -8.57
N VAL A 214 -4.72 -25.01 -8.55
CA VAL A 214 -4.94 -26.46 -8.64
C VAL A 214 -4.25 -27.16 -7.46
N PRO A 215 -4.61 -28.42 -7.14
CA PRO A 215 -3.90 -29.17 -6.10
C PRO A 215 -2.40 -29.25 -6.42
N SER A 216 -1.53 -29.06 -5.43
CA SER A 216 -0.07 -29.18 -5.63
C SER A 216 0.39 -30.63 -5.87
N GLY A 217 -0.47 -31.61 -5.54
CA GLY A 217 -0.15 -33.03 -5.59
C GLY A 217 0.48 -33.56 -4.30
N LEU A 218 0.85 -32.68 -3.36
CA LEU A 218 1.29 -33.08 -2.04
C LEU A 218 0.09 -33.48 -1.19
N VAL A 219 0.05 -34.74 -0.75
CA VAL A 219 -0.91 -35.20 0.27
C VAL A 219 -0.36 -34.77 1.63
N LEU A 220 -1.09 -33.91 2.34
CA LEU A 220 -0.74 -33.44 3.66
C LEU A 220 -0.94 -34.57 4.69
N ASN A 221 0.10 -35.36 4.93
CA ASN A 221 0.16 -36.21 6.11
C ASN A 221 0.75 -35.43 7.30
N ALA A 222 0.73 -36.04 8.49
CA ALA A 222 1.25 -35.42 9.72
C ALA A 222 2.71 -34.95 9.56
N SER A 223 3.55 -35.72 8.85
CA SER A 223 4.94 -35.34 8.58
C SER A 223 5.04 -34.10 7.68
N GLY A 224 4.22 -34.03 6.63
CA GLY A 224 4.12 -32.88 5.75
C GLY A 224 3.67 -31.62 6.49
N MET A 225 2.69 -31.75 7.38
CA MET A 225 2.25 -30.63 8.22
C MET A 225 3.35 -30.17 9.18
N THR A 226 4.04 -31.10 9.85
CA THR A 226 5.19 -30.76 10.72
C THR A 226 6.27 -30.00 9.95
N ARG A 227 6.57 -30.42 8.71
CA ARG A 227 7.52 -29.71 7.85
C ARG A 227 7.06 -28.30 7.50
N ILE A 228 5.79 -28.11 7.13
CA ILE A 228 5.22 -26.78 6.83
C ILE A 228 5.28 -25.88 8.06
N VAL A 229 4.94 -26.40 9.24
CA VAL A 229 5.02 -25.65 10.51
C VAL A 229 6.47 -25.26 10.82
N MET A 230 7.43 -26.17 10.60
CA MET A 230 8.85 -25.89 10.77
C MET A 230 9.34 -24.80 9.80
N GLU A 231 9.03 -24.91 8.50
CA GLU A 231 9.39 -23.91 7.48
C GLU A 231 8.76 -22.54 7.80
N SER A 232 7.49 -22.52 8.24
CA SER A 232 6.81 -21.29 8.67
C SER A 232 7.46 -20.65 9.90
N SER A 233 7.87 -21.47 10.87
CA SER A 233 8.55 -21.01 12.09
C SER A 233 9.92 -20.40 11.77
N LEU A 234 10.67 -21.01 10.85
CA LEU A 234 11.96 -20.48 10.39
C LEU A 234 11.79 -19.18 9.60
N ALA A 235 10.79 -19.08 8.73
CA ALA A 235 10.48 -17.85 8.00
C ALA A 235 10.09 -16.71 8.96
N LEU A 236 9.31 -17.01 10.00
CA LEU A 236 8.95 -16.05 11.05
C LEU A 236 10.18 -15.57 11.81
N LEU A 237 11.08 -16.47 12.22
CA LEU A 237 12.33 -16.11 12.91
C LEU A 237 13.22 -15.23 12.01
N SER A 238 13.34 -15.56 10.73
CA SER A 238 14.08 -14.76 9.76
C SER A 238 13.50 -13.35 9.62
N THR A 239 12.17 -13.24 9.51
CA THR A 239 11.47 -11.95 9.41
C THR A 239 11.66 -11.12 10.68
N ARG A 240 11.54 -11.73 11.87
CA ARG A 240 11.80 -11.05 13.15
C ARG A 240 13.24 -10.52 13.26
N SER A 241 14.21 -11.29 12.77
CA SER A 241 15.61 -10.85 12.70
C SER A 241 15.78 -9.62 11.80
N GLN A 242 15.14 -9.63 10.62
CA GLN A 242 15.16 -8.49 9.70
C GLN A 242 14.47 -7.24 10.28
N ILE A 243 13.34 -7.41 10.98
CA ILE A 243 12.65 -6.31 11.67
C ILE A 243 13.57 -5.71 12.75
N ALA A 244 14.25 -6.55 13.54
CA ALA A 244 15.18 -6.07 14.57
C ALA A 244 16.34 -5.27 13.95
N GLU A 245 16.92 -5.77 12.86
CA GLU A 245 17.98 -5.09 12.11
C GLU A 245 17.51 -3.76 11.52
N LEU A 246 16.34 -3.74 10.86
CA LEU A 246 15.76 -2.51 10.31
C LEU A 246 15.43 -1.49 11.40
N THR A 247 14.91 -1.94 12.54
CA THR A 247 14.61 -1.07 13.69
C THR A 247 15.89 -0.46 14.25
N PHE A 248 16.97 -1.26 14.33
CA PHE A 248 18.28 -0.76 14.74
C PHE A 248 18.82 0.28 13.77
N GLN A 249 18.77 0.02 12.46
CA GLN A 249 19.21 0.96 11.43
C GLN A 249 18.39 2.25 11.45
N HIS A 250 17.08 2.16 11.63
CA HIS A 250 16.21 3.32 11.75
C HIS A 250 16.57 4.17 12.97
N SER A 251 16.76 3.55 14.14
CA SER A 251 17.21 4.25 15.35
C SER A 251 18.55 4.97 15.15
N ASN A 252 19.50 4.33 14.47
CA ASN A 252 20.79 4.92 14.14
C ASN A 252 20.69 6.09 13.13
N LEU A 253 19.82 5.98 12.13
CA LEU A 253 19.58 7.08 11.18
C LEU A 253 18.85 8.25 11.84
N VAL A 254 17.92 7.98 12.75
CA VAL A 254 17.22 9.03 13.51
C VAL A 254 18.19 9.78 14.43
N SER A 255 19.08 9.07 15.13
CA SER A 255 20.08 9.73 15.99
C SER A 255 21.09 10.54 15.18
N GLU A 256 21.51 10.05 14.02
CA GLU A 256 22.42 10.77 13.13
C GLU A 256 21.75 12.00 12.49
N ASN A 257 20.50 11.90 12.04
CA ASN A 257 19.75 13.06 11.54
C ASN A 257 19.65 14.14 12.63
N LYS A 258 19.29 13.75 13.86
CA LYS A 258 19.24 14.69 14.99
C LYS A 258 20.59 15.35 15.24
N ARG A 259 21.68 14.56 15.22
CA ARG A 259 23.05 15.08 15.39
C ARG A 259 23.39 16.10 14.30
N LEU A 260 23.06 15.81 13.05
CA LEU A 260 23.31 16.71 11.91
C LEU A 260 22.45 17.98 11.98
N GLU A 261 21.19 17.87 12.40
CA GLU A 261 20.31 19.03 12.65
C GLU A 261 20.90 19.96 13.71
N GLU A 262 21.40 19.42 14.82
CA GLU A 262 22.09 20.19 15.87
C GLU A 262 23.38 20.86 15.33
N GLU A 263 24.16 20.17 14.49
CA GLU A 263 25.35 20.76 13.84
C GLU A 263 25.00 21.89 12.87
N MET A 264 23.93 21.74 12.08
CA MET A 264 23.44 22.79 11.19
C MET A 264 23.00 24.02 11.98
N GLU A 265 22.22 23.83 13.05
CA GLU A 265 21.78 24.92 13.92
C GLU A 265 22.97 25.67 14.54
N GLN A 266 23.98 24.95 15.02
CA GLN A 266 25.22 25.55 15.52
C GLN A 266 25.98 26.33 14.45
N MET A 267 26.00 25.85 13.20
CA MET A 267 26.65 26.54 12.08
C MET A 267 25.88 27.81 11.69
N GLU A 268 24.55 27.75 11.60
CA GLU A 268 23.71 28.91 11.32
C GLU A 268 23.83 29.99 12.41
N ASN A 269 23.86 29.57 13.67
CA ASN A 269 24.07 30.48 14.80
C ASN A 269 25.44 31.16 14.75
N ARG A 270 26.51 30.42 14.41
CA ARG A 270 27.85 31.00 14.19
C ARG A 270 27.84 32.01 13.05
N HIS A 271 27.21 31.67 11.92
CA HIS A 271 27.09 32.56 10.77
C HIS A 271 26.29 33.83 11.10
N ARG A 272 25.20 33.70 11.88
CA ARG A 272 24.40 34.83 12.38
C ARG A 272 25.23 35.76 13.28
N GLN A 273 25.98 35.20 14.23
CA GLN A 273 26.86 35.96 15.12
C GLN A 273 27.98 36.68 14.36
N GLU A 274 28.58 36.03 13.38
CA GLU A 274 29.63 36.64 12.55
C GLU A 274 29.08 37.80 11.70
N ARG A 275 27.90 37.61 11.10
CA ARG A 275 27.20 38.67 10.37
C ARG A 275 26.89 39.86 11.27
N GLU A 276 26.40 39.63 12.48
CA GLU A 276 26.18 40.69 13.48
C GLU A 276 27.48 41.40 13.86
N ARG A 277 28.58 40.66 14.03
CA ARG A 277 29.90 41.21 14.34
C ARG A 277 30.41 42.13 13.23
N LEU A 278 30.24 41.73 11.97
CA LEU A 278 30.60 42.54 10.79
C LEU A 278 29.75 43.81 10.67
N LEU A 279 28.45 43.72 10.95
CA LEU A 279 27.57 44.90 10.96
C LEU A 279 27.96 45.88 12.08
N ARG A 280 28.33 45.38 13.27
CA ARG A 280 28.82 46.21 14.38
C ARG A 280 30.17 46.87 14.08
N SER A 281 31.10 46.18 13.40
CA SER A 281 32.39 46.76 13.04
C SER A 281 32.28 47.81 11.94
N ALA A 282 31.38 47.61 10.96
CA ALA A 282 31.10 48.60 9.90
C ALA A 282 30.41 49.88 10.43
N SER A 283 29.70 49.79 11.55
CA SER A 283 28.97 50.91 12.15
C SER A 283 29.80 51.78 13.10
N ARG A 284 31.09 51.44 13.35
CA ARG A 284 31.99 52.31 14.11
C ARG A 284 32.33 53.52 13.25
N PRO A 285 31.94 54.76 13.63
CA PRO A 285 32.33 55.94 12.88
C PRO A 285 33.85 56.02 12.93
N THR A 286 34.48 56.04 11.76
CA THR A 286 35.87 56.43 11.60
C THR A 286 36.01 57.85 12.15
N ALA A 287 36.30 57.97 13.44
CA ALA A 287 36.82 59.19 14.02
C ALA A 287 38.17 59.42 13.33
N SER A 288 38.13 60.27 12.30
CA SER A 288 39.29 60.85 11.65
C SER A 288 40.14 61.52 12.72
N ILE A 289 41.18 60.82 13.18
CA ILE A 289 42.31 61.44 13.86
C ILE A 289 43.07 62.19 12.77
N SER A 290 42.67 63.44 12.60
CA SER A 290 43.53 64.50 12.09
C SER A 290 44.71 64.65 13.05
N SER A 291 45.86 64.07 12.70
CA SER A 291 47.15 64.46 13.28
C SER A 291 48.16 64.64 12.16
N SER A 292 48.39 65.91 11.84
CA SER A 292 49.47 66.39 11.00
C SER A 292 50.82 66.15 11.68
N ARG A 293 51.72 65.39 11.04
CA ARG A 293 53.16 65.67 11.13
C ARG A 293 53.93 65.08 9.95
N VAL A 294 54.54 66.01 9.21
CA VAL A 294 55.59 65.88 8.18
C VAL A 294 56.84 65.23 8.82
N PRO A 295 57.56 64.31 8.14
CA PRO A 295 58.74 64.73 7.36
C PRO A 295 58.99 63.97 6.02
N GLU A 296 59.43 64.77 5.06
CA GLU A 296 60.45 64.64 3.99
C GLU A 296 60.86 63.30 3.30
N PRO A 297 61.39 63.41 2.05
CA PRO A 297 61.43 62.34 1.07
C PRO A 297 62.79 61.60 1.01
N VAL A 298 62.76 60.32 0.62
CA VAL A 298 63.91 59.64 0.00
C VAL A 298 63.42 58.87 -1.23
N ALA A 299 64.18 59.05 -2.30
CA ALA A 299 63.94 58.59 -3.66
C ALA A 299 63.88 57.05 -3.81
N GLY A 300 63.12 56.58 -4.79
CA GLY A 300 63.15 55.19 -5.25
C GLY A 300 62.11 54.88 -6.34
N SER A 301 62.55 54.96 -7.59
CA SER A 301 61.91 54.56 -8.86
C SER A 301 61.20 53.19 -8.79
N SER A 302 59.99 52.94 -9.33
CA SER A 302 59.67 52.75 -10.76
C SER A 302 58.17 52.35 -10.89
N SER A 303 57.40 53.00 -11.78
CA SER A 303 56.76 52.43 -13.01
C SER A 303 55.88 51.18 -12.82
N PHE A 304 54.66 51.00 -13.34
CA PHE A 304 53.78 51.66 -14.32
C PHE A 304 52.36 51.07 -14.09
N GLY A 305 51.30 51.86 -14.34
CA GLY A 305 50.13 51.34 -15.06
C GLY A 305 48.73 51.66 -14.51
N HIS A 306 48.22 52.84 -14.89
CA HIS A 306 46.81 53.23 -14.98
C HIS A 306 46.05 52.42 -16.08
N PRO A 307 44.72 52.62 -16.34
CA PRO A 307 43.79 53.62 -15.77
C PRO A 307 42.36 53.14 -15.41
N SER A 308 41.67 54.01 -14.65
CA SER A 308 40.32 54.59 -14.87
C SER A 308 39.12 53.68 -15.16
N ALA A 309 37.88 54.04 -14.83
CA ALA A 309 37.23 55.07 -14.01
C ALA A 309 35.73 54.84 -14.20
N SER A 310 34.92 55.09 -13.17
CA SER A 310 33.71 55.95 -13.28
C SER A 310 32.85 55.88 -12.02
N ASN A 311 32.91 56.98 -11.26
CA ASN A 311 31.86 57.67 -10.50
C ASN A 311 30.49 57.77 -11.26
N PRO A 312 29.39 58.38 -10.73
CA PRO A 312 29.16 59.02 -9.40
C PRO A 312 27.73 58.86 -8.78
N SER A 313 27.54 59.52 -7.61
CA SER A 313 26.29 60.18 -7.12
C SER A 313 25.19 59.29 -6.50
N SER A 314 24.51 59.58 -5.37
CA SER A 314 24.19 60.87 -4.72
C SER A 314 23.87 60.70 -3.22
N ARG A 315 24.17 61.75 -2.46
CA ARG A 315 23.84 62.10 -1.06
C ARG A 315 22.37 62.68 -0.98
N PRO A 316 21.86 63.27 0.13
CA PRO A 316 21.48 62.75 1.47
C PRO A 316 20.09 63.29 1.97
N THR A 317 19.67 63.00 3.21
CA THR A 317 19.14 63.96 4.24
C THR A 317 18.63 63.18 5.47
N HIS A 318 19.22 63.35 6.66
CA HIS A 318 18.70 64.10 7.83
C HIS A 318 17.28 63.66 8.26
N SER A 319 16.97 63.25 9.51
CA SER A 319 17.27 63.89 10.80
C SER A 319 16.87 62.99 12.00
N HIS A 320 17.67 63.01 13.07
CA HIS A 320 17.29 62.69 14.47
C HIS A 320 16.66 63.93 15.16
N PRO A 321 16.32 63.97 16.47
CA PRO A 321 15.98 62.94 17.48
C PRO A 321 14.70 63.33 18.30
N SER A 322 14.23 62.48 19.21
CA SER A 322 14.16 62.78 20.67
C SER A 322 13.21 61.88 21.46
N SER A 323 13.70 61.55 22.64
CA SER A 323 13.07 60.82 23.75
C SER A 323 11.97 61.64 24.43
N SER A 324 10.85 60.99 24.77
CA SER A 324 10.16 61.27 26.03
C SER A 324 9.28 60.10 26.44
N ARG A 325 9.57 59.63 27.65
CA ARG A 325 8.97 58.54 28.41
C ARG A 325 7.68 59.05 29.05
N ALA A 326 6.53 58.47 28.72
CA ALA A 326 5.29 58.63 29.48
C ALA A 326 4.56 57.28 29.51
N ALA A 327 4.30 56.80 30.72
CA ALA A 327 3.51 55.61 30.96
C ALA A 327 2.03 55.93 30.71
N THR A 328 1.45 55.31 29.69
CA THR A 328 0.01 55.25 29.46
C THR A 328 -0.36 53.84 29.03
N THR A 329 -1.27 53.29 29.82
CA THR A 329 -2.13 52.12 29.61
C THR A 329 -2.38 51.68 28.16
N SER A 330 -2.22 50.36 27.93
CA SER A 330 -3.09 49.54 27.06
C SER A 330 -3.29 49.99 25.60
N ASP A 331 -2.21 50.05 24.82
CA ASP A 331 -2.31 50.07 23.34
C ASP A 331 -1.13 49.36 22.62
N GLY A 332 -0.19 48.76 23.38
CA GLY A 332 1.00 48.08 22.83
C GLY A 332 0.79 46.63 22.39
N ASP A 333 -0.31 46.00 22.80
CA ASP A 333 -0.63 44.61 22.41
C ASP A 333 -1.10 44.51 20.96
N VAL A 334 -1.68 45.59 20.40
CA VAL A 334 -2.18 45.60 19.03
C VAL A 334 -1.03 45.67 18.01
N ASP A 335 -0.01 46.48 18.28
CA ASP A 335 1.18 46.60 17.43
C ASP A 335 2.08 45.35 17.49
N PHE A 336 2.12 44.67 18.64
CA PHE A 336 2.83 43.39 18.76
C PHE A 336 2.11 42.26 18.02
N ALA A 337 0.78 42.19 18.14
CA ALA A 337 -0.05 41.24 17.39
C ALA A 337 0.04 41.47 15.87
N ALA A 338 0.04 42.73 15.41
CA ALA A 338 0.19 43.08 13.99
C ALA A 338 1.56 42.66 13.42
N ARG A 339 2.64 42.78 14.21
CA ARG A 339 3.98 42.32 13.81
C ARG A 339 4.08 40.79 13.73
N LEU A 340 3.53 40.08 14.72
CA LEU A 340 3.45 38.61 14.71
C LEU A 340 2.68 38.09 13.49
N GLN A 341 1.58 38.76 13.12
CA GLN A 341 0.79 38.39 11.96
C GLN A 341 1.54 38.66 10.64
N SER A 342 2.28 39.77 10.55
CA SER A 342 3.15 40.05 9.39
C SER A 342 4.29 39.04 9.24
N ASP A 343 4.92 38.65 10.35
CA ASP A 343 6.01 37.67 10.35
C ASP A 343 5.51 36.28 9.97
N PHE A 344 4.30 35.91 10.41
CA PHE A 344 3.67 34.65 10.02
C PHE A 344 3.36 34.60 8.52
N VAL A 345 2.81 35.68 7.96
CA VAL A 345 2.52 35.78 6.53
C VAL A 345 3.81 35.73 5.69
N GLN A 346 4.88 36.39 6.13
CA GLN A 346 6.18 36.30 5.46
C GLN A 346 6.81 34.90 5.55
N ALA A 347 6.69 34.22 6.69
CA ALA A 347 7.18 32.85 6.85
C ALA A 347 6.40 31.86 5.96
N GLU A 348 5.09 32.04 5.84
CA GLU A 348 4.23 31.26 4.95
C GLU A 348 4.59 31.51 3.47
N GLU A 349 4.83 32.76 3.08
CA GLU A 349 5.24 33.11 1.73
C GLU A 349 6.62 32.51 1.36
N GLN A 350 7.58 32.53 2.30
CA GLN A 350 8.88 31.87 2.11
C GLN A 350 8.76 30.35 2.00
N THR A 351 7.86 29.75 2.77
CA THR A 351 7.60 28.30 2.73
C THR A 351 6.96 27.91 1.40
N ASN A 352 5.94 28.66 0.97
CA ASN A 352 5.29 28.47 -0.33
C ASN A 352 6.27 28.63 -1.50
N LYS A 353 7.21 29.59 -1.40
CA LYS A 353 8.26 29.77 -2.40
C LYS A 353 9.22 28.59 -2.47
N LYS A 354 9.62 28.01 -1.33
CA LYS A 354 10.46 26.80 -1.28
C LYS A 354 9.73 25.58 -1.86
N VAL A 355 8.45 25.41 -1.54
CA VAL A 355 7.62 24.32 -2.09
C VAL A 355 7.50 24.44 -3.61
N LEU A 356 7.26 25.65 -4.14
CA LEU A 356 7.22 25.90 -5.58
C LEU A 356 8.55 25.62 -6.27
N GLU A 357 9.68 26.00 -5.66
CA GLU A 357 11.00 25.71 -6.23
C GLU A 357 11.31 24.21 -6.23
N GLN A 358 10.91 23.50 -5.17
CA GLN A 358 11.07 22.05 -5.09
C GLN A 358 10.20 21.32 -6.11
N GLN A 359 8.95 21.76 -6.30
CA GLN A 359 8.07 21.23 -7.36
C GLN A 359 8.70 21.42 -8.74
N ARG A 360 9.24 22.61 -9.03
CA ARG A 360 9.92 22.89 -10.31
C ARG A 360 11.09 21.94 -10.56
N ARG A 361 11.90 21.63 -9.52
CA ARG A 361 13.02 20.68 -9.63
C ARG A 361 12.54 19.26 -9.94
N TYR A 362 11.44 18.81 -9.33
CA TYR A 362 10.85 17.50 -9.64
C TYR A 362 10.33 17.42 -11.08
N ASP A 363 9.70 18.50 -11.56
CA ASP A 363 9.18 18.55 -12.93
C ASP A 363 10.32 18.55 -13.97
N GLU A 364 11.41 19.28 -13.70
CA GLU A 364 12.64 19.27 -14.52
C GLU A 364 13.30 17.87 -14.55
N GLU A 365 13.41 17.21 -13.39
CA GLU A 365 13.98 15.86 -13.29
C GLU A 365 13.10 14.83 -14.03
N ARG A 366 11.78 14.93 -13.88
CA ARG A 366 10.83 14.07 -14.60
C ARG A 366 10.96 14.21 -16.11
N ALA A 367 11.05 15.44 -16.63
CA ALA A 367 11.25 15.68 -18.06
C ALA A 367 12.58 15.10 -18.57
N ARG A 368 13.65 15.19 -17.75
CA ARG A 368 14.95 14.60 -18.07
C ARG A 368 14.89 13.07 -18.14
N LEU A 369 14.23 12.43 -17.17
CA LEU A 369 14.06 10.97 -17.14
C LEU A 369 13.20 10.46 -18.30
N GLU A 370 12.18 11.22 -18.70
CA GLU A 370 11.34 10.88 -19.85
C GLU A 370 12.11 10.96 -21.17
N THR A 371 12.97 11.97 -21.31
CA THR A 371 13.89 12.08 -22.45
C THR A 371 14.87 10.89 -22.49
N GLN A 372 15.48 10.52 -21.35
CA GLN A 372 16.35 9.34 -21.28
C GLN A 372 15.61 8.04 -21.61
N ARG A 373 14.35 7.90 -21.17
CA ARG A 373 13.52 6.74 -21.51
C ARG A 373 13.25 6.66 -23.01
N LEU A 374 12.98 7.78 -23.67
CA LEU A 374 12.77 7.82 -25.12
C LEU A 374 14.06 7.53 -25.90
N GLU A 375 15.21 8.02 -25.44
CA GLU A 375 16.53 7.70 -26.03
C GLU A 375 16.87 6.20 -25.88
N LEU A 376 16.59 5.62 -24.71
CA LEU A 376 16.75 4.18 -24.48
C LEU A 376 15.78 3.36 -25.34
N ALA A 377 14.53 3.79 -25.48
CA ALA A 377 13.56 3.12 -26.35
C ALA A 377 13.94 3.22 -27.84
N GLY A 378 14.55 4.32 -28.27
CA GLY A 378 15.01 4.52 -29.65
C GLY A 378 16.34 3.84 -29.98
N SER A 379 17.22 3.63 -28.99
CA SER A 379 18.52 2.97 -29.17
C SER A 379 18.47 1.45 -29.14
N VAL A 380 17.34 0.86 -28.72
CA VAL A 380 17.06 -0.57 -28.91
C VAL A 380 16.64 -0.78 -30.36
N ALA A 381 17.63 -0.80 -31.25
CA ALA A 381 17.46 -1.34 -32.59
C ALA A 381 16.86 -2.75 -32.48
N PRO A 382 15.89 -3.12 -33.35
CA PRO A 382 15.32 -4.45 -33.35
C PRO A 382 16.44 -5.46 -33.60
N VAL A 383 16.80 -6.21 -32.56
CA VAL A 383 17.75 -7.32 -32.67
C VAL A 383 17.15 -8.29 -33.70
N PRO A 384 17.80 -8.52 -34.86
CA PRO A 384 17.36 -9.55 -35.77
C PRO A 384 17.41 -10.88 -35.03
N GLY A 385 16.26 -11.57 -34.99
CA GLY A 385 16.05 -12.75 -34.15
C GLY A 385 17.14 -13.80 -34.35
N PRO A 386 17.69 -14.38 -33.28
CA PRO A 386 18.69 -15.42 -33.39
C PRO A 386 18.03 -16.71 -33.90
N SER A 387 18.51 -17.16 -35.06
CA SER A 387 18.27 -18.48 -35.58
C SER A 387 18.63 -19.55 -34.55
N THR A 388 17.72 -20.50 -34.40
CA THR A 388 17.86 -21.73 -33.62
C THR A 388 19.06 -22.54 -34.07
N THR A 389 20.16 -22.49 -33.32
CA THR A 389 21.19 -23.53 -33.36
C THR A 389 21.68 -23.85 -31.95
N ALA A 390 21.77 -25.15 -31.70
CA ALA A 390 21.99 -25.83 -30.44
C ALA A 390 23.20 -25.31 -29.64
N ARG A 391 23.08 -25.37 -28.31
CA ARG A 391 24.19 -25.12 -27.38
C ARG A 391 24.47 -26.40 -26.57
N PRO A 392 25.76 -26.82 -26.44
CA PRO A 392 26.16 -27.96 -25.65
C PRO A 392 26.32 -27.58 -24.17
N SER A 393 26.23 -28.62 -23.33
CA SER A 393 26.46 -28.63 -21.89
C SER A 393 27.90 -28.29 -21.53
N VAL A 394 28.11 -27.30 -20.67
CA VAL A 394 29.38 -27.02 -20.01
C VAL A 394 29.18 -27.07 -18.50
N SER A 395 29.85 -28.02 -17.87
CA SER A 395 30.07 -28.14 -16.43
C SER A 395 30.99 -27.02 -15.94
N ASN A 396 30.60 -26.31 -14.89
CA ASN A 396 31.52 -25.45 -14.16
C ASN A 396 31.39 -25.66 -12.64
N SER A 397 32.45 -26.24 -12.09
CA SER A 397 32.85 -26.19 -10.69
C SER A 397 33.31 -24.78 -10.34
N SER A 398 32.78 -24.19 -9.27
CA SER A 398 33.49 -23.10 -8.59
C SER A 398 33.17 -23.03 -7.10
N SER A 399 34.27 -22.94 -6.37
CA SER A 399 34.48 -22.90 -4.94
C SER A 399 33.83 -21.67 -4.28
N ARG A 400 33.36 -21.84 -3.04
CA ARG A 400 32.72 -20.80 -2.23
C ARG A 400 33.67 -20.39 -1.09
N PRO A 401 33.95 -19.10 -0.86
CA PRO A 401 34.72 -18.66 0.30
C PRO A 401 33.82 -18.42 1.52
N THR A 402 34.28 -18.88 2.67
CA THR A 402 33.70 -18.65 4.00
C THR A 402 34.20 -17.31 4.56
N HIS A 403 33.29 -16.40 4.90
CA HIS A 403 33.60 -15.21 5.71
C HIS A 403 33.11 -15.41 7.15
N HIS A 404 34.05 -15.32 8.09
CA HIS A 404 33.81 -15.21 9.52
C HIS A 404 33.52 -13.74 9.89
N HIS A 405 32.50 -13.50 10.71
CA HIS A 405 32.28 -12.24 11.42
C HIS A 405 32.50 -12.44 12.93
N PRO A 406 33.13 -11.50 13.64
CA PRO A 406 33.26 -11.54 15.08
C PRO A 406 32.07 -10.86 15.78
N SER A 407 31.64 -11.49 16.86
CA SER A 407 30.69 -10.97 17.84
C SER A 407 31.28 -9.78 18.59
N SER A 408 30.50 -8.72 18.79
CA SER A 408 30.77 -7.70 19.81
C SER A 408 29.46 -7.19 20.40
N SER A 409 29.48 -7.10 21.73
CA SER A 409 28.38 -6.84 22.64
C SER A 409 28.44 -5.41 23.18
N ARG A 410 27.31 -4.68 23.12
CA ARG A 410 26.83 -3.76 24.16
C ARG A 410 25.50 -3.13 23.75
N ALA A 411 24.46 -3.36 24.55
CA ALA A 411 23.18 -2.69 24.42
C ALA A 411 23.20 -1.36 25.19
N PRO A 412 22.75 -0.24 24.60
CA PRO A 412 22.34 0.93 25.35
C PRO A 412 20.85 0.81 25.70
N THR A 413 20.51 1.10 26.95
CA THR A 413 19.14 1.27 27.43
C THR A 413 18.62 2.61 26.93
N SER A 414 17.76 2.61 25.91
CA SER A 414 17.00 3.78 25.48
C SER A 414 15.57 3.73 26.04
N SER A 415 15.11 4.88 26.50
CA SER A 415 13.82 5.15 27.16
C SER A 415 12.60 4.66 26.38
N ASP A 416 11.67 4.03 27.12
CA ASP A 416 10.41 3.44 26.66
C ASP A 416 9.39 4.44 26.05
N ASP A 417 9.66 5.74 26.05
CA ASP A 417 8.67 6.77 25.67
C ASP A 417 8.48 6.95 24.16
N ASP A 418 9.50 6.68 23.33
CA ASP A 418 9.41 6.91 21.87
C ASP A 418 8.61 5.83 21.12
N PHE A 419 8.54 4.61 21.67
CA PHE A 419 7.77 3.51 21.08
C PHE A 419 6.24 3.73 21.21
N GLY A 420 5.83 4.45 22.27
CA GLY A 420 4.42 4.80 22.50
C GLY A 420 3.86 5.78 21.46
N VAL A 421 4.69 6.71 20.99
CA VAL A 421 4.26 7.75 20.03
C VAL A 421 4.07 7.17 18.63
N ALA A 422 5.01 6.34 18.15
CA ALA A 422 4.88 5.69 16.84
C ALA A 422 3.68 4.73 16.78
N THR A 423 3.44 3.98 17.86
CA THR A 423 2.27 3.08 17.97
C THR A 423 0.95 3.86 17.99
N ARG A 424 0.91 5.02 18.66
CA ARG A 424 -0.27 5.90 18.67
C ARG A 424 -0.55 6.51 17.30
N LEU A 425 0.47 7.03 16.59
CA LEU A 425 0.30 7.62 15.26
C LEU A 425 -0.16 6.59 14.22
N HIS A 426 0.35 5.35 14.29
CA HIS A 426 -0.13 4.28 13.42
C HIS A 426 -1.60 3.91 13.71
N ALA A 427 -1.99 3.84 14.99
CA ALA A 427 -3.38 3.59 15.37
C ALA A 427 -4.34 4.71 14.91
N GLU A 428 -3.92 5.98 15.00
CA GLU A 428 -4.69 7.13 14.52
C GLU A 428 -4.85 7.12 12.99
N TRP A 429 -3.80 6.75 12.25
CA TRP A 429 -3.86 6.62 10.79
C TRP A 429 -4.82 5.50 10.34
N VAL A 430 -4.73 4.31 10.95
CA VAL A 430 -5.64 3.19 10.68
C VAL A 430 -7.10 3.57 11.00
N GLN A 431 -7.33 4.30 12.10
CA GLN A 431 -8.66 4.76 12.46
C GLN A 431 -9.23 5.79 11.47
N ALA A 432 -8.37 6.64 10.87
CA ALA A 432 -8.78 7.59 9.84
C ALA A 432 -9.15 6.90 8.51
N GLU A 433 -8.43 5.86 8.11
CA GLU A 433 -8.79 5.03 6.94
C GLU A 433 -10.13 4.31 7.16
N GLU A 434 -10.31 3.66 8.31
CA GLU A 434 -11.56 2.98 8.68
C GLU A 434 -12.76 3.96 8.65
N GLN A 435 -12.60 5.17 9.20
CA GLN A 435 -13.66 6.19 9.16
C GLN A 435 -13.99 6.65 7.74
N THR A 436 -12.98 6.80 6.89
CA THR A 436 -13.16 7.17 5.48
C THR A 436 -13.91 6.07 4.73
N TYR A 437 -13.51 4.81 4.96
CA TYR A 437 -14.17 3.63 4.39
C TYR A 437 -15.63 3.48 4.84
N GLN A 438 -15.92 3.66 6.13
CA GLN A 438 -17.28 3.64 6.66
C GLN A 438 -18.16 4.76 6.08
N ARG A 439 -17.59 5.94 5.78
CA ARG A 439 -18.31 7.02 5.08
C ARG A 439 -18.67 6.62 3.66
N VAL A 440 -17.75 6.00 2.92
CA VAL A 440 -18.00 5.49 1.55
C VAL A 440 -19.11 4.43 1.56
N LEU A 441 -19.06 3.46 2.49
CA LEU A 441 -20.10 2.44 2.60
C LEU A 441 -21.48 3.02 2.94
N ARG A 442 -21.55 4.00 3.84
CA ARG A 442 -22.81 4.69 4.16
C ARG A 442 -23.34 5.47 2.96
N ALA A 443 -22.48 6.16 2.21
CA ALA A 443 -22.86 6.86 0.99
C ALA A 443 -23.40 5.90 -0.09
N ALA A 444 -22.73 4.76 -0.30
CA ALA A 444 -23.18 3.72 -1.21
C ALA A 444 -24.53 3.11 -0.77
N ALA A 445 -24.73 2.88 0.52
CA ALA A 445 -25.99 2.39 1.06
C ALA A 445 -27.13 3.42 0.91
N ALA A 446 -26.84 4.71 1.07
CA ALA A 446 -27.80 5.79 0.87
C ALA A 446 -28.23 5.91 -0.61
N LEU A 447 -27.28 5.81 -1.55
CA LEU A 447 -27.56 5.77 -2.99
C LEU A 447 -28.47 4.59 -3.37
N ARG A 448 -28.23 3.40 -2.78
CA ARG A 448 -29.10 2.23 -2.98
C ARG A 448 -30.52 2.41 -2.44
N ARG A 449 -30.71 3.22 -1.39
CA ARG A 449 -32.05 3.54 -0.85
C ARG A 449 -32.76 4.63 -1.67
N GLY A 450 -32.01 5.63 -2.15
CA GLY A 450 -32.55 6.73 -2.97
C GLY A 450 -33.02 6.31 -4.36
N ALA A 451 -32.42 5.27 -4.94
CA ALA A 451 -32.84 4.71 -6.23
C ALA A 451 -34.20 3.96 -6.18
N ARG A 452 -34.81 3.83 -4.99
CA ARG A 452 -36.08 3.11 -4.77
C ARG A 452 -37.23 4.08 -4.43
N ALA A 453 -37.34 5.20 -5.13
CA ALA A 453 -38.53 6.05 -5.07
C ALA A 453 -39.71 5.41 -5.83
N PRO A 454 -40.95 5.46 -5.30
CA PRO A 454 -42.09 4.81 -5.92
C PRO A 454 -42.54 5.61 -7.16
N ARG A 455 -42.38 5.02 -8.36
CA ARG A 455 -43.16 5.40 -9.54
C ARG A 455 -44.60 4.93 -9.32
N GLY A 456 -45.42 5.75 -8.65
CA GLY A 456 -46.81 5.39 -8.40
C GLY A 456 -47.62 6.50 -7.77
N ALA A 457 -47.87 7.58 -8.52
CA ALA A 457 -49.03 8.47 -8.34
C ALA A 457 -49.09 9.51 -9.47
N ALA A 458 -49.55 9.10 -10.66
CA ALA A 458 -50.04 10.03 -11.68
C ALA A 458 -51.04 9.30 -12.59
N ALA A 459 -52.22 9.00 -12.05
CA ALA A 459 -53.40 8.65 -12.81
C ALA A 459 -54.64 8.99 -11.97
N ARG A 460 -55.10 10.24 -12.07
CA ARG A 460 -56.48 10.72 -11.88
C ARG A 460 -56.53 12.24 -11.99
N ALA A 461 -56.78 12.71 -13.21
CA ALA A 461 -57.59 13.89 -13.53
C ALA A 461 -58.22 13.61 -14.89
#